data_AF-A0A7C6WT43-F1
#
_entry.id   AF-A0A7C6WT43-F1
#
_cell.length_a   1.000
_cell.length_b   1.000
_cell.length_c   1.000
_cell.angle_alpha   90.00
_cell.angle_beta   90.00
_cell.angle_gamma   90.00
#
_symmetry.space_group_name_H-M   'P 1'
#
loop_
_entity.id
_entity.type
_entity.pdbx_description
1 polymer ?
#
loop_
_entity_poly.entity_id
_entity_poly.type
_entity_poly.pdbx_seq_one_letter_code
_entity_poly.pdbx_strand_id
1 'polypeptide(L)'
;MIQTTAMLLDELQNYRYPANKLARMVAQGDVYPVVRGLYVTDRNTPGHVLAASIYGPSYLSFDYALSYWHLIPEAVYIYTSATYDK
;
A
#
# COMPACT_ATOMS: atom_id res chain seq x y z
N MET A 1 -6.11 -3.53 -5.77
CA MET A 1 -6.89 -2.73 -4.79
C MET A 1 -6.15 -2.75 -3.46
N ILE A 2 -6.15 -1.62 -2.73
CA ILE A 2 -5.57 -1.53 -1.38
C ILE A 2 -6.61 -2.03 -0.38
N GLN A 3 -6.24 -2.94 0.51
CA GLN A 3 -7.12 -3.49 1.54
C GLN A 3 -6.45 -3.44 2.91
N THR A 4 -7.24 -3.16 3.95
CA THR A 4 -6.79 -3.27 5.33
C THR A 4 -7.05 -4.66 5.88
N THR A 5 -6.41 -5.02 6.99
CA THR A 5 -6.77 -6.26 7.72
C THR A 5 -8.26 -6.30 8.06
N ALA A 6 -8.87 -5.19 8.47
CA ALA A 6 -10.29 -5.16 8.80
C ALA A 6 -11.18 -5.51 7.61
N MET A 7 -10.90 -4.94 6.44
CA MET A 7 -11.62 -5.25 5.19
C MET A 7 -11.49 -6.74 4.83
N LEU A 8 -10.28 -7.28 4.90
CA LEU A 8 -10.02 -8.68 4.59
C LEU A 8 -10.68 -9.64 5.58
N LEU A 9 -10.71 -9.29 6.87
CA LEU A 9 -11.38 -10.12 7.87
C LEU A 9 -12.91 -10.09 7.71
N ASP A 10 -13.47 -8.96 7.30
CA ASP A 10 -14.89 -8.84 6.95
C ASP A 10 -15.24 -9.67 5.71
N GLU A 11 -14.44 -9.60 4.65
CA GLU A 11 -14.60 -10.45 3.45
C GLU A 11 -14.50 -11.95 3.78
N LEU A 12 -13.66 -12.31 4.76
CA LEU A 12 -13.41 -13.68 5.18
C LEU A 12 -14.27 -14.13 6.37
N GLN A 13 -15.30 -13.36 6.76
CA GLN A 13 -16.09 -13.62 7.97
C GLN A 13 -16.78 -14.99 8.02
N ASN A 14 -17.03 -15.60 6.86
CA ASN A 14 -17.65 -16.92 6.74
C ASN A 14 -16.69 -18.09 7.04
N TYR A 15 -15.38 -17.84 7.13
CA TYR A 15 -14.41 -18.85 7.52
C TYR A 15 -14.37 -18.99 9.04
N ARG A 16 -14.27 -20.23 9.53
CA ARG A 16 -14.10 -20.50 10.98
C ARG A 16 -12.89 -19.79 11.61
N TYR A 17 -11.83 -19.58 10.82
CA TYR A 17 -10.61 -18.87 11.22
C TYR A 17 -10.15 -17.89 10.13
N PRO A 18 -10.74 -16.68 10.04
CA PRO A 18 -10.48 -15.73 8.96
C PRO A 18 -9.01 -15.30 8.88
N ALA A 19 -8.36 -15.08 10.04
CA ALA A 19 -6.94 -14.72 10.09
C ALA A 19 -6.02 -15.82 9.53
N ASN A 20 -6.31 -17.09 9.81
CA ASN A 20 -5.54 -18.21 9.26
C ASN A 20 -5.75 -18.32 7.74
N LYS A 21 -6.97 -18.06 7.26
CA LYS A 21 -7.26 -18.01 5.83
C LYS A 21 -6.51 -16.87 5.15
N LEU A 22 -6.47 -15.68 5.75
CA LEU A 22 -5.67 -14.55 5.26
C LEU A 22 -4.18 -14.90 5.18
N ALA A 23 -3.61 -15.51 6.24
CA ALA A 23 -2.21 -15.94 6.22
C ALA A 23 -1.91 -16.92 5.07
N ARG A 24 -2.86 -17.83 4.78
CA ARG A 24 -2.75 -18.74 3.64
C ARG A 24 -2.81 -18.00 2.30
N MET A 25 -3.72 -17.04 2.15
CA MET A 25 -3.82 -16.22 0.93
C MET A 25 -2.53 -15.44 0.67
N VAL A 26 -1.89 -14.91 1.72
CA VAL A 26 -0.56 -14.27 1.61
C VAL A 26 0.51 -15.28 1.16
N ALA A 27 0.54 -16.47 1.75
CA ALA A 27 1.49 -17.52 1.36
C ALA A 27 1.27 -18.02 -0.08
N GLN A 28 0.04 -17.94 -0.58
CA GLN A 28 -0.35 -18.35 -1.94
C GLN A 28 -0.13 -17.25 -2.99
N GLY A 29 0.14 -16.00 -2.57
CA GLY A 29 0.27 -14.86 -3.48
C GLY A 29 -1.07 -14.29 -3.95
N ASP A 30 -2.17 -14.63 -3.28
CA ASP A 30 -3.49 -14.06 -3.57
C ASP A 30 -3.61 -12.61 -3.09
N VAL A 31 -2.89 -12.26 -2.01
CA VAL A 31 -2.77 -10.89 -1.48
C VAL A 31 -1.35 -10.64 -1.03
N TYR A 32 -0.85 -9.43 -1.25
CA TYR A 32 0.53 -9.05 -0.99
C TYR A 32 0.58 -8.04 0.17
N PRO A 33 1.31 -8.32 1.26
CA PRO A 33 1.47 -7.36 2.34
C PRO A 33 2.36 -6.19 1.89
N VAL A 34 1.96 -4.97 2.25
CA VAL A 34 2.73 -3.74 2.02
C VAL A 34 3.44 -3.34 3.31
N VAL A 35 2.65 -3.07 4.36
CA VAL A 35 3.09 -2.86 5.74
C VAL A 35 2.12 -3.58 6.67
N ARG A 36 2.41 -3.65 7.97
CA ARG A 36 1.51 -4.30 8.93
C ARG A 36 0.11 -3.68 8.84
N GLY A 37 -0.88 -4.49 8.51
CA GLY A 37 -2.28 -4.06 8.42
C GLY A 37 -2.73 -3.58 7.04
N LEU A 38 -1.83 -3.50 6.06
CA LEU A 38 -2.11 -2.99 4.72
C LEU A 38 -1.63 -3.98 3.65
N TYR A 39 -2.51 -4.26 2.68
CA TYR A 39 -2.29 -5.24 1.63
C TYR A 39 -2.69 -4.68 0.27
N VAL A 40 -2.17 -5.29 -0.79
CA VAL A 40 -2.62 -5.08 -2.17
C VAL A 40 -2.99 -6.41 -2.81
N THR A 41 -4.04 -6.42 -3.62
CA THR A 41 -4.45 -7.59 -4.41
C THR A 41 -3.66 -7.74 -5.71
N ASP A 42 -2.98 -6.69 -6.15
CA ASP A 42 -2.10 -6.69 -7.32
C ASP A 42 -0.69 -6.25 -6.90
N ARG A 43 0.29 -7.12 -7.10
CA ARG A 43 1.70 -6.85 -6.78
C ARG A 43 2.27 -5.67 -7.58
N ASN A 44 1.69 -5.38 -8.75
CA ASN A 44 2.11 -4.27 -9.61
C ASN A 44 1.42 -2.95 -9.28
N THR A 45 0.66 -2.89 -8.18
CA THR A 45 0.04 -1.63 -7.71
C THR A 45 1.13 -0.55 -7.60
N PRO A 46 1.00 0.58 -8.30
CA PRO A 46 2.02 1.63 -8.29
C PRO A 46 2.27 2.15 -6.87
N GLY A 47 3.55 2.30 -6.49
CA GLY A 47 3.88 2.71 -5.12
C GLY A 47 3.31 4.09 -4.74
N HIS A 48 3.09 4.97 -5.73
CA HIS A 48 2.56 6.31 -5.48
C HIS A 48 1.12 6.32 -4.95
N VAL A 49 0.31 5.30 -5.23
CA VAL A 49 -1.04 5.22 -4.67
C VAL A 49 -1.05 4.69 -3.23
N LEU A 50 0.06 4.14 -2.75
CA LEU A 50 0.18 3.56 -1.41
C LEU A 50 0.60 4.58 -0.34
N ALA A 51 1.26 5.67 -0.73
CA ALA A 51 1.88 6.63 0.18
C ALA A 51 0.94 7.12 1.29
N ALA A 52 -0.25 7.60 0.91
CA ALA A 52 -1.25 8.12 1.85
C ALA A 52 -1.78 7.05 2.81
N SER A 53 -1.83 5.78 2.39
CA SER A 53 -2.26 4.67 3.22
C SER A 53 -1.18 4.19 4.19
N ILE A 54 0.10 4.33 3.84
CA ILE A 54 1.22 3.95 4.72
C ILE A 54 1.45 5.03 5.79
N TYR A 55 1.43 6.31 5.40
CA TYR A 55 1.80 7.43 6.28
C TYR A 55 0.71 8.50 6.43
N GLY A 56 -0.57 8.17 6.61
CA GLY A 56 -1.60 9.21 6.77
C GLY A 56 -1.39 10.08 8.04
N PRO A 57 -1.54 11.43 8.00
CA PRO A 57 -1.74 12.31 6.84
C PRO A 57 -0.43 12.65 6.11
N SER A 58 -0.23 12.10 4.91
CA SER A 58 0.92 12.39 4.05
C SER A 58 0.54 12.51 2.60
N TYR A 59 1.36 13.21 1.83
CA TYR A 59 1.26 13.32 0.38
C TYR A 59 2.64 13.15 -0.25
N LEU A 60 2.68 12.62 -1.48
CA LEU A 60 3.93 12.54 -2.24
C LEU A 60 4.45 13.92 -2.60
N SER A 61 5.74 14.13 -2.39
CA SER A 61 6.38 15.44 -2.48
C SER A 61 7.81 15.34 -2.99
N PHE A 62 8.58 16.42 -2.84
CA PHE A 62 9.99 16.52 -3.21
C PHE A 62 10.25 16.10 -4.66
N ASP A 63 11.38 15.44 -4.92
CA ASP A 63 11.82 15.07 -6.25
C ASP A 63 10.82 14.15 -6.96
N TYR A 64 10.08 13.30 -6.23
CA TYR A 64 9.07 12.43 -6.85
C TYR A 64 7.96 13.26 -7.51
N ALA A 65 7.42 14.25 -6.80
CA ALA A 65 6.37 15.10 -7.34
C ALA A 65 6.88 15.94 -8.52
N LEU A 66 8.10 16.50 -8.42
CA LEU A 66 8.70 17.26 -9.51
C LEU A 66 8.93 16.41 -10.75
N SER A 67 9.44 15.18 -10.58
CA SER A 67 9.68 14.24 -11.68
C SER A 67 8.38 13.77 -12.33
N TYR A 68 7.35 13.44 -11.53
CA TYR A 68 6.04 13.01 -12.02
C TYR A 68 5.36 14.06 -12.90
N TRP A 69 5.52 15.34 -12.57
CA TRP A 69 4.98 16.47 -13.35
C TRP A 69 5.95 17.02 -14.39
N HIS A 70 7.08 16.34 -14.64
CA HIS A 70 8.11 16.74 -15.61
C HIS A 70 8.70 18.13 -15.37
N LEU A 71 8.79 18.55 -14.10
CA LEU A 71 9.40 19.83 -13.68
C LEU A 71 10.92 19.73 -13.53
N ILE A 72 11.47 18.52 -13.47
CA ILE A 72 12.90 18.24 -13.46
C ILE A 72 13.23 17.11 -14.47
N PRO A 73 14.43 17.08 -15.06
CA PRO A 73 14.82 16.06 -16.03
C PRO A 73 15.15 14.69 -15.41
N GLU A 74 15.40 14.62 -14.11
CA GLU A 74 15.77 13.39 -13.42
C GLU A 74 14.59 12.43 -13.30
N ALA A 75 14.84 11.16 -13.62
CA ALA A 75 13.90 10.08 -13.35
C ALA A 75 13.99 9.69 -11.87
N VAL A 76 12.88 9.85 -11.13
CA VAL A 76 12.82 9.55 -9.70
C VAL A 76 12.00 8.29 -9.47
N TYR A 77 12.66 7.25 -8.97
CA TYR A 77 12.04 5.95 -8.68
C TYR A 77 11.71 5.76 -7.20
N ILE A 78 12.16 6.68 -6.34
CA ILE A 78 11.94 6.64 -4.90
C ILE A 78 10.70 7.47 -4.58
N TYR A 79 9.76 6.86 -3.85
CA TYR A 79 8.58 7.54 -3.35
C TYR A 79 8.90 8.22 -2.03
N THR A 80 8.86 9.55 -2.01
CA THR A 80 9.05 10.35 -0.78
C THR A 80 7.77 11.11 -0.46
N SER A 81 7.35 11.04 0.80
CA SER A 81 6.16 11.74 1.28
C SER A 81 6.54 12.86 2.22
N ALA A 82 5.84 14.00 2.10
CA ALA A 82 5.82 15.02 3.14
C ALA A 82 4.73 14.67 4.15
N THR A 83 5.09 14.67 5.43
CA THR A 83 4.21 14.34 6.54
C THR A 83 4.63 15.16 7.76
N TYR A 84 3.72 15.34 8.72
CA TYR A 84 3.99 16.01 9.99
C TYR A 84 3.92 14.99 11.14
N ASP A 85 4.87 15.06 12.06
CA ASP A 85 4.89 14.27 13.31
C ASP A 85 4.80 12.73 13.10
N LYS A 86 5.66 12.19 12.23
CA LYS A 86 5.74 10.75 11.89
C LYS A 86 7.18 10.24 11.90
#